data_AF-A0A944RV40-F1
#
_entry.id   AF-A0A944RV40-F1
#
_cell.length_a   1.000
_cell.length_b   1.000
_cell.length_c   1.000
_cell.angle_alpha   90.00
_cell.angle_beta   90.00
_cell.angle_gamma   90.00
#
_symmetry.space_group_name_H-M   'P 1'
#
loop_
_entity.id
_entity.type
_entity.pdbx_description
1 polymer ?
#
loop_
_entity_poly.entity_id
_entity_poly.type
_entity_poly.pdbx_seq_one_letter_code
_entity_poly.pdbx_strand_id
1 'polypeptide(L)'
;MRVGLLGGVPGLSEYSGEILSMWGVLNVSRLTPGQLQGLDPAQIPVLVLPAGADVERAVVGAILDYARRGGAVISCLPGLELAGEAGICIEGDREGPQRLRLTSTPMAGLAGESLVVVGPSQTWSLPDNEPVTVTLESEAKPPPPTDAVSWAVLYPAGQDAGGEAPGVVQRNVGAGTIMALAFDLPLAVLMLRQGDPNHTESGGRPDGPARPAHLACEVGPQEPDSIPYADLLGRLLAEWVTDLFPCPLPHLWHLPDGAPGIVVYSGDEDGADVEWNQQQFAEMTEAGGRMNLYVIPDNTHSTPSDVSAYRQHHDVGPHPNIRSHDGAPVAARVEEMVRQIQQFEEMFGIPARSLRNHCIAWAGYLEPVRAMADIGVGMEGNYFCSTFLRDRGYAPYAAFGAAMPLRFGHPDGELLSVRQQHTHTMDDVYFGPGYVPYSYAMAPDLWEVVLARVLDDVVQRFHVPHA
;
A
#
# COMPACT_ATOMS: atom_id res chain seq x y z
N MET A 1 10.36 -8.13 25.05
CA MET A 1 10.65 -7.13 24.00
C MET A 1 9.50 -7.09 23.00
N ARG A 2 9.01 -5.91 22.64
CA ARG A 2 7.96 -5.68 21.62
C ARG A 2 8.28 -4.40 20.86
N VAL A 3 7.80 -4.26 19.63
CA VAL A 3 7.89 -2.99 18.89
C VAL A 3 6.83 -2.03 19.42
N GLY A 4 7.19 -0.79 19.73
CA GLY A 4 6.24 0.23 20.16
C GLY A 4 5.72 1.02 18.97
N LEU A 5 4.40 1.22 18.89
CA LEU A 5 3.77 2.20 18.00
C LEU A 5 3.16 3.30 18.85
N LEU A 6 3.58 4.54 18.66
CA LEU A 6 2.97 5.68 19.33
C LEU A 6 1.63 6.02 18.65
N GLY A 7 0.52 5.80 19.36
CA GLY A 7 -0.82 6.22 18.97
C GLY A 7 -1.36 7.33 19.88
N GLY A 8 -2.62 7.73 19.66
CA GLY A 8 -3.24 8.82 20.43
C GLY A 8 -2.70 10.22 20.08
N VAL A 9 -1.95 10.32 18.99
CA VAL A 9 -1.55 11.56 18.31
C VAL A 9 -2.09 11.52 16.88
N PRO A 10 -2.29 12.65 16.20
CA PRO A 10 -2.65 12.66 14.79
C PRO A 10 -1.63 11.88 13.94
N GLY A 11 -2.11 11.26 12.86
CA GLY A 11 -1.28 10.53 11.90
C GLY A 11 -1.62 9.04 11.80
N LEU A 12 -0.80 8.31 11.06
CA LEU A 12 -1.14 6.98 10.53
C LEU A 12 -0.59 5.80 11.36
N SER A 13 -0.54 5.92 12.70
CA SER A 13 0.01 4.86 13.56
C SER A 13 -0.71 3.51 13.42
N GLU A 14 -2.03 3.55 13.23
CA GLU A 14 -2.84 2.36 13.01
C GLU A 14 -2.48 1.68 11.67
N TYR A 15 -2.20 2.49 10.64
CA TYR A 15 -1.79 2.01 9.34
C TYR A 15 -0.34 1.49 9.34
N SER A 16 0.57 2.12 10.09
CA SER A 16 1.91 1.56 10.36
C SER A 16 1.81 0.17 11.00
N GLY A 17 0.85 -0.03 11.91
CA GLY A 17 0.55 -1.33 12.50
C GLY A 17 0.01 -2.34 11.49
N GLU A 18 -0.88 -1.91 10.58
CA GLU A 18 -1.33 -2.74 9.46
C GLU A 18 -0.16 -3.19 8.59
N ILE A 19 0.70 -2.27 8.14
CA ILE A 19 1.88 -2.55 7.32
C ILE A 19 2.78 -3.58 8.02
N LEU A 20 3.16 -3.32 9.27
CA LEU A 20 4.01 -4.24 10.04
C LEU A 20 3.38 -5.63 10.18
N SER A 21 2.07 -5.69 10.48
CA SER A 21 1.38 -6.97 10.63
C SER A 21 1.30 -7.75 9.31
N MET A 22 1.10 -7.04 8.19
CA MET A 22 1.02 -7.63 6.86
C MET A 22 2.36 -8.27 6.47
N TRP A 23 3.47 -7.65 6.89
CA TRP A 23 4.81 -8.18 6.72
C TRP A 23 5.28 -8.97 7.95
N GLY A 24 4.38 -9.66 8.66
CA GLY A 24 4.80 -10.66 9.65
C GLY A 24 5.33 -10.15 10.99
N VAL A 25 5.43 -8.83 11.19
CA VAL A 25 5.84 -8.21 12.45
C VAL A 25 4.61 -8.04 13.35
N LEU A 26 4.29 -9.10 14.10
CA LEU A 26 3.08 -9.16 14.92
C LEU A 26 3.27 -8.70 16.38
N ASN A 27 4.52 -8.67 16.86
CA ASN A 27 4.82 -8.40 18.26
C ASN A 27 4.87 -6.90 18.56
N VAL A 28 3.75 -6.22 18.34
CA VAL A 28 3.60 -4.77 18.40
C VAL A 28 2.76 -4.34 19.61
N SER A 29 3.20 -3.32 20.34
CA SER A 29 2.51 -2.66 21.45
C SER A 29 2.09 -1.26 21.05
N ARG A 30 0.82 -0.91 21.25
CA ARG A 30 0.33 0.46 21.11
C ARG A 30 0.62 1.24 22.38
N LEU A 31 1.20 2.42 22.23
CA LEU A 31 1.59 3.32 23.32
C LEU A 31 0.87 4.66 23.15
N THR A 32 0.53 5.30 24.25
CA THR A 32 0.03 6.69 24.26
C THR A 32 1.13 7.65 24.69
N PRO A 33 1.02 8.97 24.43
CA PRO A 33 2.04 9.94 24.85
C PRO A 33 2.37 9.88 26.35
N GLY A 34 1.36 9.65 27.19
CA GLY A 34 1.53 9.52 28.64
C GLY A 34 2.36 8.31 29.09
N GLN A 35 2.59 7.32 28.21
CA GLN A 35 3.39 6.13 28.49
C GLN A 35 4.85 6.25 28.04
N LEU A 36 5.22 7.33 27.35
CA LEU A 36 6.60 7.55 26.88
C LEU A 36 7.55 7.88 28.04
N GLN A 37 7.06 8.59 29.06
CA GLN A 37 7.87 8.94 30.21
C GLN A 37 8.24 7.68 31.00
N GLY A 38 9.55 7.40 31.09
CA GLY A 38 10.05 6.21 31.76
C GLY A 38 9.85 4.91 30.99
N LEU A 39 9.48 4.97 29.70
CA LEU A 39 9.43 3.80 28.82
C LEU A 39 10.78 3.07 28.86
N ASP A 40 10.77 1.75 29.05
CA ASP A 40 11.98 0.95 29.18
C ASP A 40 12.44 0.42 27.80
N PRO A 41 13.60 0.87 27.26
CA PRO A 41 14.16 0.35 26.01
C PRO A 41 14.41 -1.16 26.03
N ALA A 42 14.62 -1.78 27.20
CA ALA A 42 14.80 -3.23 27.29
C ALA A 42 13.48 -4.00 27.05
N GLN A 43 12.32 -3.36 27.23
CA GLN A 43 11.01 -3.95 26.95
C GLN A 43 10.44 -3.53 25.60
N ILE A 44 10.64 -2.27 25.22
CA ILE A 44 10.28 -1.71 23.93
C ILE A 44 11.57 -1.16 23.31
N PRO A 45 12.35 -1.95 22.55
CA PRO A 45 13.63 -1.48 22.01
C PRO A 45 13.48 -0.59 20.78
N VAL A 46 12.40 -0.73 20.03
CA VAL A 46 12.12 0.06 18.83
C VAL A 46 10.79 0.76 19.00
N LEU A 47 10.76 2.08 18.80
CA LEU A 47 9.58 2.92 18.84
C LEU A 47 9.36 3.56 17.47
N VAL A 48 8.21 3.32 16.84
CA VAL A 48 7.81 3.95 15.57
C VAL A 48 6.83 5.07 15.85
N LEU A 49 7.10 6.22 15.26
CA LEU A 49 6.33 7.45 15.40
C LEU A 49 5.60 7.76 14.08
N PRO A 50 4.32 8.17 14.11
CA PRO A 50 3.68 8.74 12.92
C PRO A 50 4.29 10.11 12.60
N ALA A 51 4.04 10.62 11.40
CA ALA A 51 4.46 11.98 11.03
C ALA A 51 3.88 13.03 11.98
N GLY A 52 4.71 13.99 12.39
CA GLY A 52 4.29 15.08 13.29
C GLY A 52 3.96 14.65 14.73
N ALA A 53 4.37 13.45 15.17
CA ALA A 53 4.13 12.98 16.54
C ALA A 53 4.88 13.79 17.62
N ASP A 54 5.90 14.54 17.23
CA ASP A 54 6.90 15.19 18.07
C ASP A 54 6.73 16.72 18.03
N VAL A 55 5.50 17.21 17.96
CA VAL A 55 5.21 18.65 17.98
C VAL A 55 5.11 19.18 19.42
N GLU A 56 4.61 18.38 20.35
CA GLU A 56 4.52 18.77 21.75
C GLU A 56 5.86 18.59 22.47
N ARG A 57 6.35 19.67 23.10
CA ARG A 57 7.67 19.69 23.77
C ARG A 57 7.86 18.58 24.81
N ALA A 58 6.80 18.24 25.56
CA ALA A 58 6.86 17.16 26.54
C ALA A 58 7.04 15.78 25.89
N VAL A 59 6.39 15.57 24.74
CA VAL A 59 6.46 14.33 23.95
C VAL A 59 7.85 14.18 23.33
N VAL A 60 8.36 15.23 22.68
CA VAL A 60 9.73 15.25 22.12
C VAL A 60 10.76 14.94 23.20
N GLY A 61 10.67 15.63 24.35
CA GLY A 61 11.60 15.42 25.45
C GLY A 61 11.63 13.97 25.94
N ALA A 62 10.47 13.31 26.01
CA ALA A 62 10.37 11.91 26.38
C ALA A 62 10.95 10.96 25.30
N ILE A 63 10.71 11.25 24.01
CA ILE A 63 11.28 10.51 22.88
C ILE A 63 12.81 10.59 22.90
N LEU A 64 13.35 11.80 23.07
CA LEU A 64 14.80 12.03 23.11
C LEU A 64 15.46 11.38 24.32
N ASP A 65 14.83 11.44 25.50
CA ASP A 65 15.29 10.71 26.68
C ASP A 65 15.31 9.19 26.44
N TYR A 66 14.23 8.65 25.87
CA TYR A 66 14.13 7.24 25.52
C TYR A 66 15.24 6.81 24.54
N ALA A 67 15.50 7.58 23.48
CA ALA A 67 16.59 7.32 22.54
C ALA A 67 17.95 7.32 23.25
N ARG A 68 18.24 8.35 24.05
CA ARG A 68 19.51 8.46 24.81
C ARG A 68 19.73 7.31 25.78
N ARG A 69 18.66 6.72 26.33
CA ARG A 69 18.72 5.55 27.24
C ARG A 69 18.88 4.19 26.53
N GLY A 70 18.97 4.16 25.20
CA GLY A 70 19.21 2.93 24.44
C GLY A 70 18.07 2.50 23.53
N GLY A 71 16.99 3.29 23.45
CA GLY A 71 15.90 3.03 22.52
C GLY A 71 16.26 3.40 21.08
N ALA A 72 15.75 2.63 20.12
CA ALA A 72 15.71 3.03 18.72
C ALA A 72 14.38 3.73 18.41
N VAL A 73 14.44 4.83 17.67
CA VAL A 73 13.28 5.62 17.23
C VAL A 73 13.25 5.67 15.71
N ILE A 74 12.13 5.27 15.10
CA ILE A 74 11.84 5.48 13.67
C ILE A 74 10.80 6.60 13.57
N SER A 75 11.13 7.68 12.86
CA SER A 75 10.27 8.86 12.74
C SER A 75 10.13 9.31 11.29
N CYS A 76 8.89 9.48 10.83
CA CYS A 76 8.59 10.12 9.55
C CYS A 76 8.42 11.63 9.78
N LEU A 77 8.99 12.47 8.90
CA LEU A 77 8.86 13.94 8.97
C LEU A 77 9.01 14.50 10.40
N PRO A 78 10.13 14.23 11.10
CA PRO A 78 10.35 14.74 12.45
C PRO A 78 10.28 16.26 12.51
N GLY A 79 9.78 16.79 13.63
CA GLY A 79 9.88 18.19 13.97
C GLY A 79 11.32 18.65 14.20
N LEU A 80 11.53 19.97 14.29
CA LEU A 80 12.86 20.60 14.32
C LEU A 80 13.79 20.08 15.43
N GLU A 81 13.24 19.82 16.62
CA GLU A 81 14.06 19.37 17.77
C GLU A 81 14.55 17.93 17.60
N LEU A 82 13.68 17.02 17.14
CA LEU A 82 14.05 15.63 16.85
C LEU A 82 14.95 15.53 15.61
N ALA A 83 14.68 16.32 14.57
CA ALA A 83 15.51 16.41 13.38
C ALA A 83 16.93 16.91 13.73
N GLY A 84 17.03 17.95 14.56
CA GLY A 84 18.31 18.45 15.05
C GLY A 84 19.11 17.39 15.83
N GLU A 85 18.45 16.61 16.68
CA GLU A 85 19.10 15.48 17.37
C GLU A 85 19.43 14.32 16.40
N ALA A 86 18.69 14.14 15.31
CA ALA A 86 19.04 13.20 14.25
C ALA A 86 20.20 13.70 13.36
N GLY A 87 20.68 14.93 13.56
CA GLY A 87 21.75 15.54 12.76
C GLY A 87 21.28 16.04 11.39
N ILE A 88 20.02 16.46 11.30
CA ILE A 88 19.34 16.85 10.07
C ILE A 88 19.01 18.35 10.12
N CYS A 89 19.32 19.05 9.04
CA CYS A 89 18.80 20.39 8.77
C CYS A 89 17.62 20.28 7.78
N ILE A 90 16.46 20.80 8.17
CA ILE A 90 15.28 20.86 7.29
C ILE A 90 15.33 22.16 6.48
N GLU A 91 15.54 22.06 5.18
CA GLU A 91 15.68 23.22 4.28
C GLU A 91 14.33 23.71 3.75
N GLY A 92 13.33 22.83 3.67
CA GLY A 92 11.99 23.13 3.20
C GLY A 92 11.28 21.91 2.63
N ASP A 93 10.09 22.13 2.06
CA ASP A 93 9.30 21.06 1.44
C ASP A 93 9.77 20.75 0.02
N ARG A 94 9.48 19.54 -0.46
CA ARG A 94 9.71 19.10 -1.84
C ARG A 94 8.41 19.07 -2.61
N GLU A 95 8.44 19.58 -3.84
CA GLU A 95 7.29 19.55 -4.74
C GLU A 95 7.27 18.30 -5.62
N GLY A 96 6.06 17.81 -5.89
CA GLY A 96 5.79 16.71 -6.81
C GLY A 96 6.15 15.32 -6.27
N PRO A 97 5.84 14.27 -7.04
CA PRO A 97 6.21 12.90 -6.68
C PRO A 97 7.73 12.75 -6.66
N GLN A 98 8.23 12.09 -5.62
CA GLN A 98 9.64 11.79 -5.45
C GLN A 98 9.93 10.33 -5.81
N ARG A 99 11.21 10.02 -5.89
CA ARG A 99 11.77 8.67 -5.93
C ARG A 99 12.71 8.49 -4.76
N LEU A 100 12.67 7.30 -4.16
CA LEU A 100 13.56 6.86 -3.11
C LEU A 100 14.51 5.82 -3.68
N ARG A 101 15.81 6.09 -3.61
CA ARG A 101 16.86 5.10 -3.92
C ARG A 101 17.66 4.82 -2.67
N LEU A 102 17.74 3.55 -2.30
CA LEU A 102 18.55 3.09 -1.18
C LEU A 102 20.04 3.19 -1.54
N THR A 103 20.84 3.73 -0.62
CA THR A 103 22.30 3.84 -0.73
C THR A 103 23.02 2.78 0.10
N SER A 104 22.29 2.07 0.97
CA SER A 104 22.76 0.97 1.82
C SER A 104 21.73 -0.17 1.91
N THR A 105 22.09 -1.29 2.56
CA THR A 105 21.16 -2.36 2.99
C THR A 105 20.00 -1.77 3.82
N PRO A 106 18.79 -2.36 3.93
CA PRO A 106 18.54 -3.77 4.26
C PRO A 106 18.17 -4.70 3.08
N MET A 107 17.71 -4.16 1.94
CA MET A 107 17.34 -4.99 0.78
C MET A 107 18.37 -4.92 -0.35
N ALA A 108 19.38 -5.80 -0.31
CA ALA A 108 20.43 -5.88 -1.35
C ALA A 108 19.90 -6.13 -2.78
N GLY A 109 18.67 -6.63 -2.93
CA GLY A 109 17.98 -6.82 -4.22
C GLY A 109 17.13 -5.64 -4.70
N LEU A 110 16.96 -4.59 -3.89
CA LEU A 110 16.37 -3.31 -4.28
C LEU A 110 17.41 -2.21 -4.45
N ALA A 111 18.69 -2.52 -4.25
CA ALA A 111 19.77 -1.58 -4.48
C ALA A 111 19.73 -1.12 -5.94
N GLY A 112 19.48 0.18 -6.14
CA GLY A 112 19.34 0.78 -7.47
C GLY A 112 17.90 0.85 -8.01
N GLU A 113 16.93 0.22 -7.34
CA GLU A 113 15.52 0.42 -7.68
C GLU A 113 15.05 1.82 -7.24
N SER A 114 14.11 2.37 -8.01
CA SER A 114 13.58 3.73 -7.86
C SER A 114 12.17 3.66 -7.30
N LEU A 115 12.03 3.59 -5.97
CA LEU A 115 10.72 3.43 -5.31
C LEU A 115 9.95 4.75 -5.38
N VAL A 116 8.65 4.68 -5.68
CA VAL A 116 7.78 5.85 -5.79
C VAL A 116 7.46 6.40 -4.40
N VAL A 117 7.63 7.70 -4.16
CA VAL A 117 7.17 8.38 -2.94
C VAL A 117 6.21 9.49 -3.32
N VAL A 118 4.99 9.44 -2.77
CA VAL A 118 3.94 10.46 -2.93
C VAL A 118 3.57 11.03 -1.57
N GLY A 119 2.85 12.15 -1.57
CA GLY A 119 2.53 12.90 -0.35
C GLY A 119 3.66 13.83 0.10
N PRO A 120 3.56 14.40 1.32
CA PRO A 120 4.52 15.38 1.84
C PRO A 120 5.92 14.79 1.96
N SER A 121 6.91 15.55 1.49
CA SER A 121 8.32 15.24 1.64
C SER A 121 9.16 16.51 1.81
N GLN A 122 10.36 16.38 2.38
CA GLN A 122 11.23 17.49 2.75
C GLN A 122 12.61 17.39 2.10
N THR A 123 13.22 18.56 1.86
CA THR A 123 14.62 18.68 1.48
C THR A 123 15.43 18.79 2.75
N TRP A 124 16.37 17.86 2.93
CA TRP A 124 17.27 17.84 4.06
C TRP A 124 18.71 18.13 3.63
N SER A 125 19.51 18.64 4.57
CA SER A 125 20.95 18.67 4.47
C SER A 125 21.57 18.06 5.73
N LEU A 126 22.77 17.49 5.58
CA LEU A 126 23.57 17.02 6.72
C LEU A 126 24.68 18.04 6.95
N PRO A 127 24.86 18.57 8.17
CA PRO A 127 25.96 19.46 8.47
C PRO A 127 27.30 18.77 8.17
N ASP A 128 28.11 19.36 7.29
CA ASP A 128 29.43 18.83 6.96
C ASP A 128 30.31 18.72 8.21
N ASN A 129 31.27 17.79 8.19
CA ASN A 129 32.31 17.67 9.21
C ASN A 129 33.30 18.86 9.25
N GLU A 130 33.10 19.89 8.43
CA GLU A 130 33.88 21.12 8.47
C GLU A 130 33.18 22.22 9.30
N PRO A 131 33.92 22.93 10.17
CA PRO A 131 33.35 24.02 10.95
C PRO A 131 32.94 25.17 10.02
N VAL A 132 31.64 25.30 9.77
CA VAL A 132 31.10 26.44 9.04
C VAL A 132 31.15 27.69 9.93
N THR A 133 32.10 28.58 9.67
CA THR A 133 32.07 29.95 10.19
C THR A 133 30.99 30.73 9.43
N VAL A 134 29.78 30.84 9.98
CA VAL A 134 28.77 31.77 9.45
C VAL A 134 28.81 33.07 10.23
N THR A 135 29.15 34.15 9.53
CA THR A 135 28.86 35.52 9.93
C THR A 135 27.46 35.92 9.47
N LEU A 136 26.64 36.31 10.47
CA LEU A 136 25.46 37.19 10.45
C LEU A 136 24.05 36.57 10.60
N GLU A 137 23.44 36.96 11.74
CA GLU A 137 22.05 37.37 11.98
C GLU A 137 20.90 36.39 11.70
N SER A 138 20.98 35.21 12.34
CA SER A 138 19.82 34.41 12.74
C SER A 138 20.25 33.55 13.94
N GLU A 139 19.55 33.65 15.07
CA GLU A 139 19.95 33.03 16.35
C GLU A 139 19.78 31.49 16.41
N ALA A 140 19.54 30.82 15.29
CA ALA A 140 19.61 29.36 15.22
C ALA A 140 21.08 28.94 15.02
N LYS A 141 21.74 28.55 16.13
CA LYS A 141 23.10 27.98 16.07
C LYS A 141 23.08 26.76 15.14
N PRO A 142 23.91 26.70 14.09
CA PRO A 142 23.98 25.52 13.24
C PRO A 142 24.35 24.29 14.09
N PRO A 143 23.73 23.13 13.84
CA PRO A 143 24.04 21.92 14.58
C PRO A 143 25.52 21.55 14.40
N PRO A 144 26.15 20.92 15.42
CA PRO A 144 27.54 20.48 15.32
C PRO A 144 27.71 19.43 14.20
N PRO A 145 28.95 19.21 13.73
CA PRO A 145 29.32 18.10 12.85
C PRO A 145 28.65 16.79 13.25
N THR A 146 28.04 16.11 12.29
CA THR A 146 27.20 14.93 12.55
C THR A 146 27.84 13.63 12.09
N ASP A 147 27.71 12.58 12.90
CA ASP A 147 27.99 11.19 12.56
C ASP A 147 26.79 10.50 11.87
N ALA A 148 25.79 11.28 11.46
CA ALA A 148 24.62 10.81 10.75
C ALA A 148 24.99 10.18 9.40
N VAL A 149 24.37 9.04 9.11
CA VAL A 149 24.54 8.28 7.87
C VAL A 149 23.26 8.37 7.06
N SER A 150 23.38 8.71 5.77
CA SER A 150 22.25 8.66 4.84
C SER A 150 22.11 7.25 4.25
N TRP A 151 20.96 6.63 4.49
CA TRP A 151 20.60 5.27 4.03
C TRP A 151 19.85 5.27 2.70
N ALA A 152 19.28 6.41 2.33
CA ALA A 152 18.59 6.58 1.07
C ALA A 152 18.59 8.05 0.65
N VAL A 153 18.49 8.27 -0.66
CA VAL A 153 18.31 9.60 -1.26
C VAL A 153 16.93 9.75 -1.86
N LEU A 154 16.35 10.94 -1.71
CA LEU A 154 15.16 11.39 -2.45
C LEU A 154 15.58 12.24 -3.64
N TYR A 155 14.91 12.03 -4.77
CA TYR A 155 15.07 12.85 -5.98
C TYR A 155 13.72 13.01 -6.68
N PRO A 156 13.50 14.09 -7.46
CA PRO A 156 12.23 14.29 -8.15
C PRO A 156 12.00 13.21 -9.22
N ALA A 157 10.75 12.76 -9.39
CA ALA A 157 10.40 11.84 -10.45
C ALA A 157 10.75 12.43 -11.84
N GLY A 158 11.28 11.59 -12.74
CA GLY A 158 11.68 12.00 -14.09
C GLY A 158 13.04 12.70 -14.19
N GLN A 159 13.79 12.81 -13.10
CA GLN A 159 15.16 13.32 -13.12
C GLN A 159 16.14 12.20 -12.76
N ASP A 160 16.95 11.79 -13.72
CA ASP A 160 17.98 10.75 -13.52
C ASP A 160 19.22 11.30 -12.78
N ALA A 161 19.39 12.63 -12.71
CA ALA A 161 20.47 13.30 -12.02
C ALA A 161 20.06 14.72 -11.57
N GLY A 162 20.42 15.10 -10.34
CA GLY A 162 20.15 16.43 -9.76
C GLY A 162 18.96 16.45 -8.80
N GLY A 163 18.97 17.39 -7.85
CA GLY A 163 17.92 17.51 -6.83
C GLY A 163 17.94 16.41 -5.75
N GLU A 164 18.99 15.59 -5.71
CA GLU A 164 19.16 14.58 -4.67
C GLU A 164 19.31 15.23 -3.29
N ALA A 165 18.59 14.71 -2.30
CA ALA A 165 18.79 15.05 -0.90
C ALA A 165 18.67 13.79 -0.04
N PRO A 166 19.18 13.78 1.20
CA PRO A 166 18.95 12.69 2.14
C PRO A 166 17.45 12.40 2.31
N GLY A 167 17.05 11.15 2.07
CA GLY A 167 15.68 10.66 2.20
C GLY A 167 15.46 9.85 3.47
N VAL A 168 16.49 9.13 3.90
CA VAL A 168 16.51 8.38 5.17
C VAL A 168 17.85 8.62 5.82
N VAL A 169 17.84 9.01 7.09
CA VAL A 169 19.03 9.35 7.87
C VAL A 169 18.99 8.59 9.19
N GLN A 170 20.12 7.99 9.56
CA GLN A 170 20.29 7.33 10.84
C GLN A 170 21.43 7.97 11.62
N ARG A 171 21.22 8.20 12.91
CA ARG A 171 22.25 8.73 13.82
C ARG A 171 22.17 8.05 15.19
N ASN A 172 23.34 7.79 15.78
CA ASN A 172 23.40 7.31 17.16
C ASN A 172 23.26 8.48 18.14
N VAL A 173 22.43 8.28 19.17
CA VAL A 173 22.09 9.30 20.16
C VAL A 173 22.14 8.68 21.56
N GLY A 174 23.12 9.12 22.35
CA GLY A 174 23.41 8.47 23.64
C GLY A 174 23.76 6.99 23.45
N ALA A 175 22.99 6.11 24.08
CA ALA A 175 23.14 4.66 23.91
C ALA A 175 22.22 4.04 22.84
N GLY A 176 21.35 4.84 22.21
CA GLY A 176 20.37 4.38 21.21
C GLY A 176 20.56 5.05 19.85
N THR A 177 19.49 5.08 19.06
CA THR A 177 19.53 5.48 17.65
C THR A 177 18.25 6.19 17.23
N ILE A 178 18.38 7.18 16.36
CA ILE A 178 17.25 7.79 15.64
C ILE A 178 17.41 7.47 14.16
N MET A 179 16.36 6.93 13.55
CA MET A 179 16.19 6.75 12.11
C MET A 179 15.04 7.64 11.65
N ALA A 180 15.34 8.63 10.82
CA ALA A 180 14.41 9.65 10.36
C ALA A 180 14.19 9.54 8.85
N LEU A 181 12.94 9.69 8.41
CA LEU A 181 12.51 9.65 7.01
C LEU A 181 12.00 11.03 6.58
N ALA A 182 12.46 11.51 5.43
CA ALA A 182 12.11 12.82 4.87
C ALA A 182 10.72 12.86 4.21
N PHE A 183 9.89 11.85 4.45
CA PHE A 183 8.55 11.68 3.89
C PHE A 183 7.70 10.85 4.85
N ASP A 184 6.39 10.93 4.70
CA ASP A 184 5.44 10.09 5.46
C ASP A 184 5.27 8.73 4.77
N LEU A 185 6.03 7.73 5.22
CA LEU A 185 6.02 6.38 4.61
C LEU A 185 4.64 5.72 4.68
N PRO A 186 3.95 5.64 5.84
CA PRO A 186 2.60 5.10 5.90
C PRO A 186 1.63 5.80 4.96
N LEU A 187 1.70 7.14 4.84
CA LEU A 187 0.83 7.90 3.94
C LEU A 187 1.16 7.61 2.47
N ALA A 188 2.44 7.55 2.11
CA ALA A 188 2.87 7.20 0.76
C ALA A 188 2.33 5.82 0.36
N VAL A 189 2.48 4.81 1.23
CA VAL A 189 1.92 3.46 0.99
C VAL A 189 0.40 3.52 0.84
N LEU A 190 -0.29 4.24 1.74
CA LEU A 190 -1.74 4.39 1.71
C LEU A 190 -2.24 4.95 0.38
N MET A 191 -1.64 6.07 -0.06
CA MET A 191 -2.01 6.80 -1.27
C MET A 191 -1.64 6.05 -2.56
N LEU A 192 -0.49 5.37 -2.60
CA LEU A 192 -0.12 4.57 -3.77
C LEU A 192 -1.10 3.41 -3.97
N ARG A 193 -1.60 2.83 -2.87
CA ARG A 193 -2.53 1.70 -2.93
C ARG A 193 -3.96 2.11 -3.27
N GLN A 194 -4.45 3.21 -2.69
CA GLN A 194 -5.87 3.60 -2.72
C GLN A 194 -6.15 4.83 -3.59
N GLY A 195 -5.12 5.54 -4.04
CA GLY A 195 -5.24 6.80 -4.75
C GLY A 195 -5.12 8.04 -3.86
N ASP A 196 -5.12 9.20 -4.50
CA ASP A 196 -5.11 10.51 -3.86
C ASP A 196 -6.54 10.90 -3.46
N PRO A 197 -6.82 11.24 -2.18
CA PRO A 197 -8.14 11.69 -1.75
C PRO A 197 -8.61 13.01 -2.42
N ASN A 198 -7.70 13.77 -3.04
CA ASN A 198 -8.02 14.97 -3.81
C ASN A 198 -8.41 14.65 -5.26
N HIS A 199 -8.11 13.43 -5.73
CA HIS A 199 -8.61 12.96 -7.00
C HIS A 199 -10.06 12.51 -6.85
N THR A 200 -10.81 12.69 -7.92
CA THR A 200 -12.16 12.19 -8.04
C THR A 200 -12.18 11.12 -9.10
N GLU A 201 -13.20 10.28 -9.06
CA GLU A 201 -13.43 9.25 -10.06
C GLU A 201 -13.79 9.81 -11.46
N SER A 202 -13.88 11.15 -11.59
CA SER A 202 -14.10 11.88 -12.83
C SER A 202 -12.76 12.17 -13.53
N GLY A 203 -12.56 11.57 -14.70
CA GLY A 203 -11.29 11.57 -15.42
C GLY A 203 -11.09 10.34 -16.33
N GLY A 204 -12.09 9.46 -16.37
CA GLY A 204 -12.14 8.33 -17.29
C GLY A 204 -12.35 8.72 -18.74
N ARG A 205 -12.23 7.70 -19.61
CA ARG A 205 -12.55 7.85 -21.03
C ARG A 205 -13.94 8.49 -21.17
N PRO A 206 -14.17 9.37 -22.17
CA PRO A 206 -15.47 10.01 -22.38
C PRO A 206 -16.67 9.06 -22.49
N ASP A 207 -16.43 7.76 -22.67
CA ASP A 207 -17.39 6.67 -22.87
C ASP A 207 -17.38 5.59 -21.76
N GLY A 208 -16.59 5.73 -20.69
CA GLY A 208 -16.42 4.69 -19.66
C GLY A 208 -16.98 5.06 -18.28
N PRO A 209 -17.27 4.07 -17.41
CA PRO A 209 -17.67 4.35 -16.03
C PRO A 209 -16.53 5.02 -15.24
N ALA A 210 -16.89 5.61 -14.11
CA ALA A 210 -15.94 5.91 -13.04
C ALA A 210 -15.23 4.62 -12.57
N ARG A 211 -13.92 4.68 -12.32
CA ARG A 211 -13.09 3.53 -11.93
C ARG A 211 -12.10 3.94 -10.85
N PRO A 212 -11.63 3.00 -10.00
CA PRO A 212 -10.65 3.33 -8.97
C PRO A 212 -9.32 3.84 -9.54
N ALA A 213 -8.92 3.38 -10.74
CA ALA A 213 -7.72 3.86 -11.41
C ALA A 213 -7.72 5.38 -11.71
N HIS A 214 -8.87 6.05 -11.66
CA HIS A 214 -8.93 7.52 -11.76
C HIS A 214 -8.50 8.22 -10.47
N LEU A 215 -8.50 7.50 -9.34
CA LEU A 215 -8.02 7.98 -8.05
C LEU A 215 -6.50 7.88 -7.93
N ALA A 216 -5.84 7.06 -8.77
CA ALA A 216 -4.40 6.81 -8.70
C ALA A 216 -3.58 8.11 -8.62
N CYS A 217 -2.52 8.09 -7.81
CA CYS A 217 -1.65 9.25 -7.63
C CYS A 217 -0.93 9.60 -8.93
N GLU A 218 -0.61 10.88 -9.14
CA GLU A 218 0.39 11.26 -10.12
C GLU A 218 1.78 10.84 -9.61
N VAL A 219 2.36 9.81 -10.22
CA VAL A 219 3.69 9.29 -9.83
C VAL A 219 4.82 9.88 -10.68
N GLY A 220 4.53 10.82 -11.56
CA GLY A 220 5.50 11.40 -12.50
C GLY A 220 5.83 10.48 -13.68
N PRO A 221 6.75 10.89 -14.57
CA PRO A 221 7.10 10.09 -15.74
C PRO A 221 7.88 8.82 -15.34
N GLN A 222 7.79 7.79 -16.20
CA GLN A 222 8.44 6.48 -16.00
C GLN A 222 8.01 5.83 -14.68
N GLU A 223 6.79 5.33 -14.68
CA GLU A 223 6.28 4.50 -13.60
C GLU A 223 7.10 3.19 -13.52
N PRO A 224 7.60 2.78 -12.34
CA PRO A 224 8.28 1.50 -12.16
C PRO A 224 7.26 0.36 -12.05
N ASP A 225 6.43 0.24 -13.07
CA ASP A 225 5.23 -0.59 -13.16
C ASP A 225 5.48 -2.11 -13.08
N SER A 226 6.75 -2.53 -13.21
CA SER A 226 7.20 -3.91 -13.14
C SER A 226 7.59 -4.37 -11.72
N ILE A 227 7.55 -3.48 -10.74
CA ILE A 227 7.79 -3.82 -9.32
C ILE A 227 6.61 -3.35 -8.45
N PRO A 228 6.28 -4.07 -7.36
CA PRO A 228 5.20 -3.66 -6.47
C PRO A 228 5.69 -2.57 -5.50
N TYR A 229 5.97 -1.38 -6.03
CA TYR A 229 6.68 -0.31 -5.32
C TYR A 229 5.98 0.16 -4.02
N ALA A 230 4.65 0.11 -3.93
CA ALA A 230 3.91 0.46 -2.71
C ALA A 230 4.13 -0.59 -1.61
N ASP A 231 4.15 -1.87 -1.99
CA ASP A 231 4.41 -2.98 -1.08
C ASP A 231 5.87 -2.99 -0.62
N LEU A 232 6.81 -2.72 -1.53
CA LEU A 232 8.24 -2.63 -1.20
C LEU A 232 8.53 -1.47 -0.24
N LEU A 233 7.86 -0.32 -0.40
CA LEU A 233 7.91 0.76 0.60
C LEU A 233 7.41 0.30 1.98
N GLY A 234 6.27 -0.39 2.03
CA GLY A 234 5.74 -0.94 3.28
C GLY A 234 6.70 -1.95 3.92
N ARG A 235 7.33 -2.80 3.11
CA ARG A 235 8.32 -3.78 3.56
C ARG A 235 9.56 -3.12 4.18
N LEU A 236 10.01 -1.97 3.65
CA LEU A 236 11.14 -1.24 4.24
C LEU A 236 10.92 -0.88 5.71
N LEU A 237 9.69 -0.53 6.10
CA LEU A 237 9.37 -0.28 7.51
C LEU A 237 9.60 -1.53 8.37
N ALA A 238 9.17 -2.71 7.91
CA ALA A 238 9.37 -3.97 8.63
C ALA A 238 10.86 -4.36 8.72
N GLU A 239 11.62 -4.14 7.64
CA GLU A 239 13.06 -4.39 7.60
C GLU A 239 13.83 -3.47 8.56
N TRP A 240 13.55 -2.17 8.58
CA TRP A 240 14.18 -1.23 9.52
C TRP A 240 13.82 -1.50 10.97
N VAL A 241 12.56 -1.85 11.25
CA VAL A 241 12.17 -2.30 12.58
C VAL A 241 12.94 -3.55 13.01
N THR A 242 13.16 -4.48 12.08
CA THR A 242 13.91 -5.72 12.34
C THR A 242 15.39 -5.45 12.55
N ASP A 243 16.02 -4.61 11.71
CA ASP A 243 17.44 -4.26 11.79
C ASP A 243 17.79 -3.50 13.09
N LEU A 244 16.89 -2.61 13.53
CA LEU A 244 17.05 -1.87 14.79
C LEU A 244 16.68 -2.70 16.02
N PHE A 245 16.11 -3.90 15.87
CA PHE A 245 15.77 -4.76 17.00
C PHE A 245 17.03 -5.45 17.55
N PRO A 246 17.28 -5.43 18.88
CA PRO A 246 18.55 -5.89 19.46
C PRO A 246 18.75 -7.41 19.46
N CYS A 247 17.77 -8.17 18.97
CA CYS A 247 17.80 -9.61 18.85
C CYS A 247 16.91 -10.06 17.68
N PRO A 248 16.97 -11.32 17.24
CA PRO A 248 16.07 -11.80 16.19
C PRO A 248 14.60 -11.54 16.55
N LEU A 249 13.94 -10.69 15.77
CA LEU A 249 12.53 -10.38 15.91
C LEU A 249 11.71 -11.56 15.36
N PRO A 250 10.79 -12.17 16.13
CA PRO A 250 9.92 -13.21 15.59
C PRO A 250 9.09 -12.68 14.43
N HIS A 251 9.30 -13.24 13.25
CA HIS A 251 8.65 -12.86 12.01
C HIS A 251 7.78 -14.02 11.51
N LEU A 252 6.48 -13.79 11.35
CA LEU A 252 5.60 -14.76 10.70
C LEU A 252 5.73 -14.60 9.20
N TRP A 253 5.99 -15.68 8.46
CA TRP A 253 5.93 -15.60 7.00
C TRP A 253 4.51 -15.16 6.58
N HIS A 254 4.42 -14.10 5.79
CA HIS A 254 3.17 -13.39 5.50
C HIS A 254 2.27 -14.11 4.49
N LEU A 255 2.81 -15.09 3.76
CA LEU A 255 2.03 -15.94 2.87
C LEU A 255 1.71 -17.28 3.54
N PRO A 256 0.55 -17.91 3.23
CA PRO A 256 0.18 -19.21 3.77
C PRO A 256 1.23 -20.29 3.52
N ASP A 257 1.36 -21.22 4.47
CA ASP A 257 2.20 -22.44 4.37
C ASP A 257 3.67 -22.22 3.99
N GLY A 258 4.21 -21.01 4.19
CA GLY A 258 5.58 -20.69 3.78
C GLY A 258 5.74 -20.50 2.27
N ALA A 259 4.65 -20.34 1.52
CA ALA A 259 4.69 -20.21 0.06
C ALA A 259 5.50 -18.97 -0.35
N PRO A 260 6.42 -19.09 -1.33
CA PRO A 260 7.24 -17.95 -1.76
C PRO A 260 6.48 -16.91 -2.58
N GLY A 261 5.26 -17.23 -3.02
CA GLY A 261 4.34 -16.40 -3.79
C GLY A 261 2.99 -17.12 -3.90
N ILE A 262 1.91 -16.39 -4.17
CA ILE A 262 0.57 -16.98 -4.37
C ILE A 262 -0.11 -16.35 -5.59
N VAL A 263 -0.94 -17.15 -6.28
CA VAL A 263 -1.84 -16.65 -7.31
C VAL A 263 -3.26 -16.60 -6.74
N VAL A 264 -3.90 -15.43 -6.83
CA VAL A 264 -5.28 -15.19 -6.42
C VAL A 264 -6.15 -15.22 -7.67
N TYR A 265 -6.59 -16.41 -8.05
CA TYR A 265 -7.42 -16.59 -9.23
C TYR A 265 -8.88 -16.25 -8.94
N SER A 266 -9.47 -15.36 -9.74
CA SER A 266 -10.88 -14.97 -9.63
C SER A 266 -11.50 -14.82 -11.02
N GLY A 267 -12.82 -14.96 -11.09
CA GLY A 267 -13.59 -14.75 -12.32
C GLY A 267 -14.82 -13.88 -12.06
N ASP A 268 -15.30 -13.24 -13.11
CA ASP A 268 -16.54 -12.46 -13.11
C ASP A 268 -17.53 -13.21 -14.04
N GLU A 269 -18.67 -13.66 -13.51
CA GLU A 269 -19.61 -14.51 -14.27
C GLU A 269 -20.21 -13.77 -15.47
N ASP A 270 -20.54 -12.48 -15.31
CA ASP A 270 -21.09 -11.62 -16.37
C ASP A 270 -22.24 -12.23 -17.21
N GLY A 271 -23.04 -13.11 -16.59
CA GLY A 271 -24.15 -13.80 -17.26
C GLY A 271 -23.73 -15.02 -18.08
N ALA A 272 -22.57 -15.61 -17.80
CA ALA A 272 -22.11 -16.85 -18.39
C ALA A 272 -23.10 -18.00 -18.16
N ASP A 273 -23.07 -18.97 -19.06
CA ASP A 273 -23.81 -20.22 -18.87
C ASP A 273 -23.25 -20.99 -17.68
N VAL A 274 -24.13 -21.62 -16.90
CA VAL A 274 -23.76 -22.42 -15.72
C VAL A 274 -22.72 -23.51 -16.06
N GLU A 275 -22.79 -24.08 -17.26
CA GLU A 275 -21.82 -25.09 -17.73
C GLU A 275 -20.39 -24.54 -17.82
N TRP A 276 -20.21 -23.27 -18.21
CA TRP A 276 -18.89 -22.64 -18.29
C TRP A 276 -18.30 -22.39 -16.91
N ASN A 277 -19.12 -21.94 -15.96
CA ASN A 277 -18.72 -21.80 -14.55
C ASN A 277 -18.28 -23.15 -13.98
N GLN A 278 -19.08 -24.21 -14.22
CA GLN A 278 -18.77 -25.57 -13.77
C GLN A 278 -17.47 -26.10 -14.38
N GLN A 279 -17.22 -25.83 -15.67
CA GLN A 279 -15.97 -26.20 -16.32
C GLN A 279 -14.77 -25.50 -15.68
N GLN A 280 -14.84 -24.18 -15.49
CA GLN A 280 -13.74 -23.40 -14.90
C GLN A 280 -13.42 -23.87 -13.46
N PHE A 281 -14.44 -24.11 -12.63
CA PHE A 281 -14.27 -24.66 -11.29
C PHE A 281 -13.63 -26.06 -11.31
N ALA A 282 -14.04 -26.93 -12.24
CA ALA A 282 -13.47 -28.26 -12.39
C ALA A 282 -12.00 -28.20 -12.79
N GLU A 283 -11.63 -27.36 -13.76
CA GLU A 283 -10.24 -27.16 -14.20
C GLU A 283 -9.37 -26.61 -13.06
N MET A 284 -9.86 -25.61 -12.31
CA MET A 284 -9.15 -25.08 -11.15
C MET A 284 -8.97 -26.12 -10.04
N THR A 285 -9.99 -26.94 -9.77
CA THR A 285 -9.90 -28.04 -8.80
C THR A 285 -8.92 -29.12 -9.26
N GLU A 286 -8.93 -29.48 -10.54
CA GLU A 286 -8.00 -30.46 -11.13
C GLU A 286 -6.54 -29.97 -11.02
N ALA A 287 -6.30 -28.67 -11.19
CA ALA A 287 -5.01 -28.03 -10.95
C ALA A 287 -4.63 -27.93 -9.45
N GLY A 288 -5.50 -28.36 -8.52
CA GLY A 288 -5.30 -28.26 -7.07
C GLY A 288 -5.49 -26.85 -6.51
N GLY A 289 -6.07 -25.95 -7.29
CA GLY A 289 -6.30 -24.55 -6.94
C GLY A 289 -7.70 -24.29 -6.39
N ARG A 290 -7.86 -23.08 -5.85
CA ARG A 290 -9.17 -22.50 -5.51
C ARG A 290 -9.36 -21.23 -6.32
N MET A 291 -10.61 -20.84 -6.48
CA MET A 291 -10.96 -19.58 -7.12
C MET A 291 -12.16 -18.94 -6.44
N ASN A 292 -12.33 -17.66 -6.69
CA ASN A 292 -13.52 -16.91 -6.31
C ASN A 292 -14.27 -16.45 -7.56
N LEU A 293 -15.55 -16.76 -7.67
CA LEU A 293 -16.39 -16.28 -8.77
C LEU A 293 -17.32 -15.17 -8.28
N TYR A 294 -17.33 -14.02 -8.96
CA TYR A 294 -18.24 -12.93 -8.67
C TYR A 294 -19.47 -13.00 -9.59
N VAL A 295 -20.68 -12.99 -9.02
CA VAL A 295 -21.94 -13.15 -9.77
C VAL A 295 -22.79 -11.88 -9.71
N ILE A 296 -23.33 -11.42 -10.84
CA ILE A 296 -24.22 -10.25 -10.87
C ILE A 296 -25.61 -10.70 -10.38
N PRO A 297 -26.12 -10.22 -9.24
CA PRO A 297 -27.37 -10.73 -8.68
C PRO A 297 -28.58 -10.55 -9.60
N ASP A 298 -28.58 -9.49 -10.41
CA ASP A 298 -29.64 -9.18 -11.37
C ASP A 298 -29.53 -9.91 -12.72
N ASN A 299 -28.42 -10.61 -12.99
CA ASN A 299 -28.14 -11.21 -14.30
C ASN A 299 -27.52 -12.63 -14.25
N THR A 300 -27.29 -13.18 -13.06
CA THR A 300 -26.71 -14.52 -12.90
C THR A 300 -27.66 -15.61 -13.40
N HIS A 301 -27.10 -16.61 -14.08
CA HIS A 301 -27.82 -17.84 -14.43
C HIS A 301 -27.67 -18.92 -13.35
N SER A 302 -26.75 -18.74 -12.41
CA SER A 302 -26.48 -19.68 -11.33
C SER A 302 -27.60 -19.68 -10.28
N THR A 303 -28.16 -20.86 -10.00
CA THR A 303 -29.18 -21.04 -8.96
C THR A 303 -28.55 -21.22 -7.57
N PRO A 304 -29.34 -21.18 -6.48
CA PRO A 304 -28.84 -21.52 -5.15
C PRO A 304 -28.25 -22.93 -5.05
N SER A 305 -28.73 -23.88 -5.86
CA SER A 305 -28.16 -25.22 -5.94
C SER A 305 -26.77 -25.22 -6.58
N ASP A 306 -26.58 -24.43 -7.63
CA ASP A 306 -25.31 -24.31 -8.34
C ASP A 306 -24.26 -23.65 -7.44
N VAL A 307 -24.60 -22.51 -6.82
CA VAL A 307 -23.70 -21.83 -5.87
C VAL A 307 -23.34 -22.72 -4.67
N SER A 308 -24.29 -23.50 -4.16
CA SER A 308 -24.02 -24.49 -3.12
C SER A 308 -23.01 -25.56 -3.57
N ALA A 309 -23.09 -25.99 -4.84
CA ALA A 309 -22.12 -26.92 -5.42
C ALA A 309 -20.74 -26.30 -5.60
N TYR A 310 -20.64 -25.08 -6.13
CA TYR A 310 -19.37 -24.36 -6.30
C TYR A 310 -18.61 -24.23 -4.97
N ARG A 311 -19.35 -23.90 -3.91
CA ARG A 311 -18.80 -23.64 -2.56
C ARG A 311 -18.31 -24.87 -1.81
N GLN A 312 -18.41 -26.07 -2.39
CA GLN A 312 -17.75 -27.25 -1.85
C GLN A 312 -16.22 -27.13 -1.90
N HIS A 313 -15.68 -26.36 -2.85
CA HIS A 313 -14.24 -26.17 -3.01
C HIS A 313 -13.81 -24.71 -3.24
N HIS A 314 -14.69 -23.89 -3.83
CA HIS A 314 -14.43 -22.51 -4.24
C HIS A 314 -15.17 -21.51 -3.36
N ASP A 315 -14.95 -20.22 -3.61
CA ASP A 315 -15.75 -19.13 -3.04
C ASP A 315 -16.59 -18.45 -4.14
N VAL A 316 -17.67 -17.80 -3.71
CA VAL A 316 -18.57 -17.03 -4.57
C VAL A 316 -18.91 -15.72 -3.86
N GLY A 317 -18.87 -14.60 -4.56
CA GLY A 317 -19.20 -13.27 -4.05
C GLY A 317 -20.11 -12.47 -4.99
N PRO A 318 -20.67 -11.34 -4.55
CA PRO A 318 -21.44 -10.47 -5.43
C PRO A 318 -20.55 -9.77 -6.46
N HIS A 319 -21.11 -9.53 -7.65
CA HIS A 319 -20.58 -8.68 -8.71
C HIS A 319 -21.50 -7.47 -8.97
N PRO A 320 -21.58 -6.47 -8.06
CA PRO A 320 -22.57 -5.40 -8.19
C PRO A 320 -22.43 -4.64 -9.51
N ASN A 321 -23.52 -4.49 -10.25
CA ASN A 321 -23.58 -3.73 -11.48
C ASN A 321 -24.25 -2.37 -11.26
N ILE A 322 -23.42 -1.38 -10.91
CA ILE A 322 -23.88 0.00 -10.69
C ILE A 322 -23.92 0.85 -11.97
N ARG A 323 -23.68 0.27 -13.15
CA ARG A 323 -23.58 1.00 -14.44
C ARG A 323 -24.86 1.72 -14.83
N SER A 324 -26.01 1.22 -14.39
CA SER A 324 -27.31 1.89 -14.55
C SER A 324 -27.38 3.26 -13.87
N HIS A 325 -26.45 3.53 -12.94
CA HIS A 325 -26.33 4.77 -12.19
C HIS A 325 -25.06 5.57 -12.57
N ASP A 326 -24.46 5.30 -13.74
CA ASP A 326 -23.36 6.11 -14.27
C ASP A 326 -23.76 7.59 -14.31
N GLY A 327 -22.93 8.47 -13.73
CA GLY A 327 -23.19 9.91 -13.65
C GLY A 327 -24.17 10.33 -12.54
N ALA A 328 -24.78 9.39 -11.82
CA ALA A 328 -25.59 9.71 -10.63
C ALA A 328 -24.71 10.14 -9.44
N PRO A 329 -25.27 10.87 -8.45
CA PRO A 329 -24.56 11.20 -7.22
C PRO A 329 -23.92 9.98 -6.55
N VAL A 330 -22.77 10.17 -5.89
CA VAL A 330 -22.02 9.10 -5.18
C VAL A 330 -22.94 8.27 -4.29
N ALA A 331 -23.77 8.92 -3.48
CA ALA A 331 -24.70 8.25 -2.57
C ALA A 331 -25.64 7.26 -3.29
N ALA A 332 -26.22 7.64 -4.44
CA ALA A 332 -27.14 6.77 -5.19
C ALA A 332 -26.41 5.54 -5.77
N ARG A 333 -25.17 5.71 -6.25
CA ARG A 333 -24.36 4.59 -6.74
C ARG A 333 -23.96 3.64 -5.61
N VAL A 334 -23.62 4.18 -4.43
CA VAL A 334 -23.30 3.38 -3.23
C VAL A 334 -24.53 2.63 -2.71
N GLU A 335 -25.70 3.28 -2.68
CA GLU A 335 -26.98 2.64 -2.32
C GLU A 335 -27.30 1.46 -3.25
N GLU A 336 -27.12 1.63 -4.56
CA GLU A 336 -27.33 0.54 -5.52
C GLU A 336 -26.33 -0.62 -5.33
N MET A 337 -25.06 -0.31 -5.05
CA MET A 337 -24.06 -1.32 -4.73
C MET A 337 -24.48 -2.14 -3.51
N VAL A 338 -24.87 -1.47 -2.41
CA VAL A 338 -25.32 -2.13 -1.18
C VAL A 338 -26.57 -2.97 -1.42
N ARG A 339 -27.54 -2.45 -2.20
CA ARG A 339 -28.76 -3.18 -2.56
C ARG A 339 -28.44 -4.50 -3.25
N GLN A 340 -27.54 -4.49 -4.24
CA GLN A 340 -27.15 -5.72 -4.94
C GLN A 340 -26.34 -6.68 -4.05
N ILE A 341 -25.49 -6.17 -3.15
CA ILE A 341 -24.81 -7.03 -2.16
C ILE A 341 -25.83 -7.75 -1.27
N GLN A 342 -26.83 -7.04 -0.75
CA GLN A 342 -27.88 -7.66 0.09
C GLN A 342 -28.73 -8.64 -0.70
N GLN A 343 -29.06 -8.32 -1.96
CA GLN A 343 -29.78 -9.24 -2.85
C GLN A 343 -29.00 -10.55 -3.08
N PHE A 344 -27.67 -10.47 -3.27
CA PHE A 344 -26.83 -11.67 -3.33
C PHE A 344 -26.96 -12.53 -2.07
N GLU A 345 -26.86 -11.91 -0.89
CA GLU A 345 -26.97 -12.63 0.38
C GLU A 345 -28.35 -13.28 0.55
N GLU A 346 -29.42 -12.59 0.14
CA GLU A 346 -30.79 -13.11 0.17
C GLU A 346 -30.99 -14.28 -0.82
N MET A 347 -30.48 -14.16 -2.04
CA MET A 347 -30.61 -15.18 -3.09
C MET A 347 -29.93 -16.48 -2.71
N PHE A 348 -28.73 -16.41 -2.14
CA PHE A 348 -27.88 -17.58 -1.91
C PHE A 348 -27.80 -18.00 -0.45
N GLY A 349 -28.26 -17.18 0.49
CA GLY A 349 -28.23 -17.47 1.93
C GLY A 349 -26.81 -17.50 2.51
N ILE A 350 -25.89 -16.73 1.93
CA ILE A 350 -24.46 -16.72 2.26
C ILE A 350 -23.97 -15.27 2.40
N PRO A 351 -23.06 -14.97 3.33
CA PRO A 351 -22.56 -13.61 3.49
C PRO A 351 -21.61 -13.21 2.36
N ALA A 352 -21.68 -11.96 1.94
CA ALA A 352 -20.76 -11.36 0.97
C ALA A 352 -19.40 -11.10 1.63
N ARG A 353 -18.45 -12.05 1.47
CA ARG A 353 -17.10 -11.92 2.05
C ARG A 353 -16.19 -11.00 1.25
N SER A 354 -16.30 -11.08 -0.07
CA SER A 354 -15.54 -10.24 -1.00
C SER A 354 -16.38 -9.88 -2.20
N LEU A 355 -16.03 -8.80 -2.89
CA LEU A 355 -16.72 -8.36 -4.11
C LEU A 355 -15.77 -7.74 -5.13
N ARG A 356 -16.24 -7.70 -6.37
CA ARG A 356 -15.74 -6.84 -7.45
C ARG A 356 -16.94 -6.25 -8.16
N ASN A 357 -16.95 -4.98 -8.52
CA ASN A 357 -18.06 -4.37 -9.25
C ASN A 357 -17.93 -4.66 -10.75
N HIS A 358 -19.06 -4.79 -11.44
CA HIS A 358 -19.09 -4.94 -12.88
C HIS A 358 -18.42 -3.74 -13.58
N CYS A 359 -17.59 -4.02 -14.59
CA CYS A 359 -16.72 -3.04 -15.25
C CYS A 359 -15.79 -2.26 -14.31
N ILE A 360 -15.50 -2.80 -13.12
CA ILE A 360 -14.82 -2.13 -12.00
C ILE A 360 -15.40 -0.73 -11.73
N ALA A 361 -16.71 -0.59 -11.87
CA ALA A 361 -17.40 0.69 -11.69
C ALA A 361 -17.27 1.15 -10.22
N TRP A 362 -16.98 2.43 -10.03
CA TRP A 362 -16.69 3.01 -8.71
C TRP A 362 -17.50 4.28 -8.43
N ALA A 363 -17.57 4.69 -7.17
CA ALA A 363 -18.29 5.88 -6.72
C ALA A 363 -17.58 6.59 -5.56
N GLY A 364 -17.13 7.84 -5.77
CA GLY A 364 -16.39 8.59 -4.75
C GLY A 364 -15.01 8.03 -4.45
N TYR A 365 -14.58 8.19 -3.19
CA TYR A 365 -13.28 7.74 -2.68
C TYR A 365 -13.46 6.58 -1.70
N LEU A 366 -13.84 6.87 -0.44
CA LEU A 366 -14.04 5.87 0.62
C LEU A 366 -15.51 5.58 0.94
N GLU A 367 -16.45 6.34 0.39
CA GLU A 367 -17.90 6.13 0.57
C GLU A 367 -18.33 4.67 0.31
N PRO A 368 -17.98 4.02 -0.81
CA PRO A 368 -18.33 2.63 -1.04
C PRO A 368 -17.66 1.68 -0.03
N VAL A 369 -16.43 1.98 0.38
CA VAL A 369 -15.69 1.15 1.34
C VAL A 369 -16.29 1.22 2.74
N ARG A 370 -16.72 2.41 3.17
CA ARG A 370 -17.44 2.58 4.45
C ARG A 370 -18.77 1.81 4.43
N ALA A 371 -19.51 1.91 3.33
CA ALA A 371 -20.75 1.15 3.17
C ALA A 371 -20.52 -0.38 3.17
N MET A 372 -19.44 -0.84 2.53
CA MET A 372 -18.98 -2.24 2.59
C MET A 372 -18.64 -2.68 4.02
N ALA A 373 -17.92 -1.84 4.78
CA ALA A 373 -17.57 -2.11 6.17
C ALA A 373 -18.81 -2.23 7.06
N ASP A 374 -19.79 -1.34 6.89
CA ASP A 374 -21.04 -1.30 7.67
C ASP A 374 -21.88 -2.57 7.49
N ILE A 375 -21.84 -3.18 6.30
CA ILE A 375 -22.57 -4.42 6.01
C ILE A 375 -21.70 -5.70 6.13
N GLY A 376 -20.45 -5.57 6.57
CA GLY A 376 -19.60 -6.70 6.92
C GLY A 376 -18.81 -7.34 5.77
N VAL A 377 -18.68 -6.68 4.62
CA VAL A 377 -17.78 -7.13 3.54
C VAL A 377 -16.32 -7.05 4.02
N GLY A 378 -15.54 -8.08 3.74
CA GLY A 378 -14.17 -8.21 4.25
C GLY A 378 -13.07 -7.80 3.26
N MET A 379 -13.35 -7.86 1.96
CA MET A 379 -12.35 -7.58 0.91
C MET A 379 -13.03 -7.05 -0.36
N GLU A 380 -12.37 -6.12 -1.05
CA GLU A 380 -12.81 -5.62 -2.35
C GLU A 380 -11.69 -5.81 -3.39
N GLY A 381 -12.08 -6.06 -4.64
CA GLY A 381 -11.17 -6.39 -5.74
C GLY A 381 -11.28 -5.50 -6.98
N ASN A 382 -11.67 -4.22 -6.84
CA ASN A 382 -11.91 -3.30 -7.97
C ASN A 382 -10.66 -2.57 -8.46
N TYR A 383 -9.59 -2.52 -7.67
CA TYR A 383 -8.38 -1.77 -8.01
C TYR A 383 -7.53 -2.55 -9.01
N PHE A 384 -7.70 -2.21 -10.28
CA PHE A 384 -6.98 -2.85 -11.38
C PHE A 384 -5.66 -2.13 -11.70
N CYS A 385 -4.56 -2.88 -11.69
CA CYS A 385 -3.20 -2.39 -11.92
C CYS A 385 -2.80 -2.43 -13.41
N SER A 386 -3.65 -1.89 -14.29
CA SER A 386 -3.32 -1.70 -15.70
C SER A 386 -4.07 -0.50 -16.26
N THR A 387 -3.41 0.20 -17.18
CA THR A 387 -3.83 1.54 -17.61
C THR A 387 -4.76 1.53 -18.83
N PHE A 388 -5.40 0.40 -19.16
CA PHE A 388 -6.32 0.24 -20.31
C PHE A 388 -5.75 0.85 -21.60
N LEU A 389 -4.54 0.45 -22.02
CA LEU A 389 -3.79 0.97 -23.17
C LEU A 389 -3.31 2.45 -23.09
N ARG A 390 -3.27 3.09 -21.92
CA ARG A 390 -2.77 4.49 -21.84
C ARG A 390 -1.28 4.61 -22.18
N ASP A 391 -0.48 3.56 -22.03
CA ASP A 391 0.98 3.58 -22.26
C ASP A 391 1.52 2.37 -23.07
N ARG A 392 0.66 1.40 -23.44
CA ARG A 392 1.03 0.12 -24.07
C ARG A 392 2.07 -0.72 -23.29
N GLY A 393 2.37 -0.35 -22.05
CA GLY A 393 3.23 -1.12 -21.15
C GLY A 393 2.50 -2.36 -20.66
N TYR A 394 3.21 -3.48 -20.61
CA TYR A 394 2.77 -4.74 -20.01
C TYR A 394 3.42 -4.84 -18.64
N ALA A 395 2.74 -4.32 -17.64
CA ALA A 395 3.33 -4.20 -16.33
C ALA A 395 2.29 -4.45 -15.24
N PRO A 396 2.51 -5.46 -14.39
CA PRO A 396 1.48 -5.96 -13.49
C PRO A 396 1.10 -4.97 -12.38
N TYR A 397 1.94 -3.99 -12.06
CA TYR A 397 1.75 -3.10 -10.91
C TYR A 397 1.50 -1.64 -11.31
N ALA A 398 1.07 -1.38 -12.55
CA ALA A 398 0.80 -0.02 -13.00
C ALA A 398 -0.34 0.67 -12.21
N ALA A 399 -0.35 2.00 -12.19
CA ALA A 399 -1.16 2.91 -11.38
C ALA A 399 -0.97 2.83 -9.85
N PHE A 400 -0.92 1.63 -9.26
CA PHE A 400 -0.99 1.46 -7.80
C PHE A 400 0.25 0.84 -7.14
N GLY A 401 1.07 0.09 -7.88
CA GLY A 401 2.32 -0.49 -7.34
C GLY A 401 2.10 -1.52 -6.24
N ALA A 402 0.95 -2.18 -6.21
CA ALA A 402 0.44 -2.83 -5.01
C ALA A 402 -0.14 -4.21 -5.31
N ALA A 403 0.03 -5.15 -4.37
CA ALA A 403 -0.32 -6.54 -4.50
C ALA A 403 -0.79 -7.18 -3.18
N MET A 404 -0.17 -6.84 -2.05
CA MET A 404 -0.55 -7.34 -0.71
C MET A 404 -1.95 -6.84 -0.31
N PRO A 405 -2.76 -7.60 0.45
CA PRO A 405 -4.13 -7.19 0.78
C PRO A 405 -4.24 -6.36 2.08
N LEU A 406 -3.81 -5.10 2.06
CA LEU A 406 -3.93 -4.21 3.23
C LEU A 406 -5.35 -3.62 3.37
N ARG A 407 -5.73 -3.26 4.60
CA ARG A 407 -6.97 -2.51 4.88
C ARG A 407 -7.01 -1.12 4.24
N PHE A 408 -8.22 -0.64 3.94
CA PHE A 408 -8.42 0.75 3.55
C PHE A 408 -8.23 1.69 4.74
N GLY A 409 -7.69 2.88 4.49
CA GLY A 409 -7.55 3.91 5.51
C GLY A 409 -7.71 5.30 4.93
N HIS A 410 -8.00 6.25 5.80
CA HIS A 410 -8.03 7.68 5.46
C HIS A 410 -6.75 8.36 5.96
N PRO A 411 -6.21 9.38 5.27
CA PRO A 411 -5.02 10.11 5.69
C PRO A 411 -5.07 10.74 7.08
N ASP A 412 -6.25 10.87 7.70
CA ASP A 412 -6.40 11.35 9.08
C ASP A 412 -6.17 10.28 10.16
N GLY A 413 -5.95 9.01 9.79
CA GLY A 413 -5.74 7.91 10.73
C GLY A 413 -6.89 6.91 10.83
N GLU A 414 -8.03 7.14 10.17
CA GLU A 414 -9.11 6.15 10.11
C GLU A 414 -8.63 4.87 9.40
N LEU A 415 -8.99 3.70 9.95
CA LEU A 415 -8.68 2.40 9.37
C LEU A 415 -9.96 1.57 9.27
N LEU A 416 -10.38 1.26 8.06
CA LEU A 416 -11.60 0.50 7.77
C LEU A 416 -11.33 -1.01 7.81
N SER A 417 -12.35 -1.81 8.09
CA SER A 417 -12.21 -3.28 8.21
C SER A 417 -11.99 -3.99 6.87
N VAL A 418 -12.37 -3.35 5.75
CA VAL A 418 -12.28 -3.88 4.39
C VAL A 418 -10.84 -3.89 3.91
N ARG A 419 -10.39 -5.02 3.35
CA ARG A 419 -9.09 -5.14 2.66
C ARG A 419 -9.21 -4.83 1.19
N GLN A 420 -8.16 -4.23 0.64
CA GLN A 420 -8.01 -3.96 -0.77
C GLN A 420 -7.16 -5.05 -1.42
N GLN A 421 -7.72 -5.82 -2.35
CA GLN A 421 -6.95 -6.73 -3.20
C GLN A 421 -6.82 -6.14 -4.59
N HIS A 422 -5.61 -5.73 -4.95
CA HIS A 422 -5.33 -5.30 -6.32
C HIS A 422 -5.44 -6.47 -7.29
N THR A 423 -6.03 -6.22 -8.45
CA THR A 423 -6.12 -7.15 -9.57
C THR A 423 -5.09 -6.72 -10.60
N HIS A 424 -4.17 -7.62 -10.97
CA HIS A 424 -3.07 -7.32 -11.89
C HIS A 424 -3.39 -7.83 -13.30
N THR A 425 -4.29 -8.81 -13.41
CA THR A 425 -4.63 -9.46 -14.67
C THR A 425 -6.13 -9.44 -14.97
N MET A 426 -6.50 -9.25 -16.25
CA MET A 426 -7.89 -9.23 -16.71
C MET A 426 -7.95 -9.74 -18.15
N ASP A 427 -8.68 -10.80 -18.39
CA ASP A 427 -8.67 -11.55 -19.65
C ASP A 427 -9.15 -10.72 -20.85
N ASP A 428 -10.18 -9.90 -20.71
CA ASP A 428 -10.68 -9.00 -21.77
C ASP A 428 -9.68 -7.87 -22.12
N VAL A 429 -8.83 -7.47 -21.18
CA VAL A 429 -7.74 -6.51 -21.39
C VAL A 429 -6.58 -7.18 -22.13
N TYR A 430 -6.19 -8.41 -21.77
CA TYR A 430 -5.02 -9.05 -22.40
C TYR A 430 -5.36 -9.78 -23.69
N PHE A 431 -6.48 -10.50 -23.73
CA PHE A 431 -6.88 -11.41 -24.83
C PHE A 431 -8.15 -10.98 -25.55
N GLY A 432 -8.73 -9.84 -25.17
CA GLY A 432 -9.99 -9.37 -25.74
C GLY A 432 -9.96 -9.35 -27.27
N PRO A 433 -11.05 -9.77 -27.93
CA PRO A 433 -11.13 -9.84 -29.38
C PRO A 433 -11.01 -8.44 -30.00
N GLY A 434 -10.76 -8.37 -31.31
CA GLY A 434 -10.47 -7.10 -32.00
C GLY A 434 -11.56 -6.01 -31.94
N TYR A 435 -12.76 -6.32 -31.45
CA TYR A 435 -13.81 -5.33 -31.19
C TYR A 435 -13.73 -4.70 -29.78
N VAL A 436 -12.85 -5.20 -28.90
CA VAL A 436 -12.56 -4.61 -27.59
C VAL A 436 -11.43 -3.59 -27.76
N PRO A 437 -11.74 -2.28 -27.86
CA PRO A 437 -10.77 -1.27 -28.29
C PRO A 437 -9.70 -0.96 -27.22
N TYR A 438 -9.83 -1.51 -26.02
CA TYR A 438 -8.88 -1.41 -24.91
C TYR A 438 -8.10 -2.70 -24.66
N SER A 439 -8.30 -3.73 -25.50
CA SER A 439 -7.52 -4.96 -25.40
C SER A 439 -6.13 -4.77 -26.01
N TYR A 440 -5.12 -5.38 -25.38
CA TYR A 440 -3.78 -5.53 -25.95
C TYR A 440 -3.76 -6.57 -27.08
N ALA A 441 -4.79 -7.43 -27.17
CA ALA A 441 -4.91 -8.53 -28.13
C ALA A 441 -3.63 -9.39 -28.17
N MET A 442 -3.10 -9.69 -26.99
CA MET A 442 -1.86 -10.42 -26.80
C MET A 442 -2.04 -11.88 -27.22
N ALA A 443 -1.05 -12.42 -27.95
CA ALA A 443 -1.02 -13.84 -28.24
C ALA A 443 -0.77 -14.64 -26.95
N PRO A 444 -1.42 -15.81 -26.76
CA PRO A 444 -1.19 -16.66 -25.59
C PRO A 444 0.29 -16.96 -25.31
N ASP A 445 1.07 -17.28 -26.35
CA ASP A 445 2.51 -17.57 -26.21
C ASP A 445 3.32 -16.37 -25.68
N LEU A 446 2.94 -15.14 -26.06
CA LEU A 446 3.58 -13.93 -25.53
C LEU A 446 3.19 -13.71 -24.07
N TRP A 447 1.92 -13.95 -23.72
CA TRP A 447 1.46 -13.85 -22.35
C TRP A 447 2.13 -14.87 -21.44
N GLU A 448 2.35 -16.10 -21.91
CA GLU A 448 3.07 -17.12 -21.15
C GLU A 448 4.47 -16.64 -20.75
N VAL A 449 5.20 -15.99 -21.66
CA VAL A 449 6.53 -15.42 -21.37
C VAL A 449 6.45 -14.27 -20.36
N VAL A 450 5.48 -13.36 -20.52
CA VAL A 450 5.27 -12.24 -19.59
C VAL A 450 4.91 -12.76 -18.21
N LEU A 451 3.94 -13.66 -18.12
CA LEU A 451 3.48 -14.25 -16.86
C LEU A 451 4.59 -15.05 -16.18
N ALA A 452 5.38 -15.84 -16.92
CA ALA A 452 6.51 -16.57 -16.35
C ALA A 452 7.50 -15.62 -15.66
N ARG A 453 7.85 -14.50 -16.31
CA ARG A 453 8.70 -13.46 -15.69
C ARG A 453 8.07 -12.88 -14.42
N VAL A 454 6.79 -12.53 -14.47
CA VAL A 454 6.08 -11.96 -13.31
C VAL A 454 6.05 -12.94 -12.14
N LEU A 455 5.76 -14.22 -12.41
CA LEU A 455 5.72 -15.26 -11.39
C LEU A 455 7.12 -15.56 -10.82
N ASP A 456 8.17 -15.51 -11.65
CA ASP A 456 9.56 -15.60 -11.18
C ASP A 456 9.90 -14.45 -10.23
N ASP A 457 9.56 -13.21 -10.58
CA ASP A 457 9.78 -12.05 -9.72
C ASP A 457 8.97 -12.13 -8.41
N VAL A 458 7.71 -12.59 -8.48
CA VAL A 458 6.86 -12.85 -7.30
C VAL A 458 7.50 -13.87 -6.37
N VAL A 459 8.01 -14.99 -6.89
CA VAL A 459 8.57 -16.09 -6.09
C VAL A 459 9.98 -15.78 -5.58
N GLN A 460 10.80 -15.09 -6.36
CA GLN A 460 12.24 -14.93 -6.06
C GLN A 460 12.59 -13.57 -5.44
N ARG A 461 11.79 -12.53 -5.68
CA ARG A 461 12.15 -11.15 -5.31
C ARG A 461 11.15 -10.52 -4.35
N PHE A 462 9.87 -10.54 -4.71
CA PHE A 462 8.88 -9.69 -4.04
C PHE A 462 8.13 -10.43 -2.93
N HIS A 463 7.85 -11.71 -3.11
CA HIS A 463 7.05 -12.53 -2.22
C HIS A 463 5.66 -11.94 -1.96
N VAL A 464 4.96 -11.53 -3.01
CA VAL A 464 3.62 -10.93 -2.95
C VAL A 464 2.58 -11.77 -3.70
N PRO A 465 1.28 -11.56 -3.50
CA PRO A 465 0.25 -12.13 -4.37
C PRO A 465 0.38 -11.64 -5.82
N HIS A 466 -0.06 -12.45 -6.76
CA HIS A 466 -0.42 -12.02 -8.11
C HIS A 466 -1.87 -12.42 -8.37
N ALA A 467 -2.67 -11.54 -8.95
CA ALA A 467 -4.13 -11.65 -8.96
C ALA A 467 -4.69 -11.35 -10.34
#